data_AF-A0A1F7NRC4-F1
#
_entry.id   AF-A0A1F7NRC4-F1
#
_cell.length_a   1.000
_cell.length_b   1.000
_cell.length_c   1.000
_cell.angle_alpha   90.00
_cell.angle_beta   90.00
_cell.angle_gamma   90.00
#
_symmetry.space_group_name_H-M   'P 1'
#
loop_
_entity.id
_entity.type
_entity.pdbx_description
1 polymer ?
#
loop_
_entity_poly.entity_id
_entity_poly.type
_entity_poly.pdbx_seq_one_letter_code
_entity_poly.pdbx_strand_id
1 'polypeptide(L)'
;MSTPGGLGERIEAAVEERLEEAVEFVCMDLLVQLRRAHGRPAPAAKSAGDRQEFQGLVHEWLLHLRGALLDGLPPEEVQKVSRAEEARGREEIPRLLAGQVALARVLPDYWQRFETLSAAFTQARVMTRPRRSRLWPFR
;
A
#
# COMPACT_ATOMS: atom_id res chain seq x y z
N MET A 1 4.04 19.15 34.92
CA MET A 1 4.90 19.09 33.72
C MET A 1 4.20 18.19 32.72
N SER A 2 3.50 18.76 31.75
CA SER A 2 2.84 17.98 30.70
C SER A 2 3.90 17.52 29.70
N THR A 3 4.05 16.21 29.52
CA THR A 3 4.95 15.61 28.54
C THR A 3 4.60 16.14 27.13
N PRO A 4 5.58 16.50 26.29
CA PRO A 4 5.30 16.84 24.89
C PRO A 4 4.72 15.60 24.20
N GLY A 5 3.58 15.74 23.53
CA GLY A 5 2.90 14.65 22.83
C GLY A 5 1.64 14.15 23.55
N GLY A 6 0.46 14.67 23.18
CA GLY A 6 -0.80 14.19 23.74
C GLY A 6 -1.06 12.71 23.42
N LEU A 7 -1.93 12.04 24.19
CA LEU A 7 -2.29 10.63 23.94
C LEU A 7 -2.75 10.38 22.49
N GLY A 8 -3.50 11.33 21.92
CA GLY A 8 -3.96 11.25 20.52
C GLY A 8 -2.82 11.18 19.50
N GLU A 9 -1.79 12.00 19.66
CA GLU A 9 -0.63 12.02 18.76
C GLU A 9 0.17 10.71 18.84
N ARG A 10 0.27 10.13 20.04
CA ARG A 10 0.94 8.83 20.25
C ARG A 10 0.18 7.67 19.61
N ILE A 11 -1.15 7.70 19.67
CA ILE A 11 -2.00 6.69 19.00
C ILE A 11 -1.85 6.84 17.48
N GLU A 12 -1.83 8.06 16.97
CA GLU A 12 -1.66 8.33 15.54
C GLU A 12 -0.33 7.80 15.02
N ALA A 13 0.76 8.10 15.72
CA ALA A 13 2.09 7.59 15.38
C ALA A 13 2.15 6.05 15.40
N ALA A 14 1.54 5.41 16.40
CA ALA A 14 1.49 3.95 16.48
C ALA A 14 0.66 3.31 15.34
N VAL A 15 -0.40 3.99 14.88
CA VAL A 15 -1.19 3.55 13.73
C VAL A 15 -0.41 3.72 12.44
N GLU A 16 0.30 4.85 12.26
CA GLU A 16 1.17 5.10 11.11
C GLU A 16 2.28 4.05 11.01
N GLU A 17 3.01 3.80 12.11
CA GLU A 17 4.07 2.78 12.17
C GLU A 17 3.54 1.38 11.79
N ARG A 18 2.40 0.99 12.37
CA ARG A 18 1.76 -0.30 12.03
C ARG A 18 1.33 -0.38 10.56
N LEU A 19 0.86 0.73 9.99
CA LEU A 19 0.48 0.79 8.57
C LEU A 19 1.69 0.66 7.67
N GLU A 20 2.78 1.34 8.00
CA GLU A 20 4.05 1.25 7.26
C GLU A 20 4.55 -0.20 7.23
N GLU A 21 4.61 -0.87 8.37
CA GLU A 21 5.02 -2.28 8.47
C GLU A 21 4.10 -3.20 7.65
N ALA A 22 2.78 -3.02 7.76
CA ALA A 22 1.82 -3.85 7.03
C ALA A 22 1.93 -3.65 5.51
N VAL A 23 2.11 -2.41 5.06
CA VAL A 23 2.30 -2.07 3.64
C VAL A 23 3.61 -2.63 3.12
N GLU A 24 4.70 -2.51 3.89
CA GLU A 24 5.99 -3.10 3.54
C GLU A 24 5.87 -4.61 3.37
N PHE A 25 5.24 -5.30 4.34
CA PHE A 25 5.06 -6.74 4.29
C PHE A 25 4.29 -7.18 3.04
N VAL A 26 3.12 -6.56 2.78
CA VAL A 26 2.28 -6.90 1.62
C VAL A 26 3.03 -6.68 0.30
N CYS A 27 3.70 -5.53 0.16
CA CYS A 27 4.37 -5.19 -1.09
C CYS A 27 5.64 -6.01 -1.32
N MET A 28 6.37 -6.37 -0.25
CA MET A 28 7.54 -7.23 -0.34
C MET A 28 7.16 -8.66 -0.72
N ASP A 29 6.13 -9.21 -0.09
CA ASP A 29 5.60 -10.53 -0.42
C ASP A 29 5.12 -10.57 -1.88
N LEU A 30 4.36 -9.56 -2.33
CA LEU A 30 3.95 -9.43 -3.72
C LEU A 30 5.15 -9.39 -4.68
N LEU A 31 6.19 -8.61 -4.38
CA LEU A 31 7.40 -8.53 -5.20
C LEU A 31 8.08 -9.90 -5.35
N VAL A 32 8.20 -10.64 -4.25
CA VAL A 32 8.77 -12.00 -4.25
C VAL A 32 7.92 -12.93 -5.11
N GLN A 33 6.59 -12.90 -4.96
CA GLN A 33 5.67 -13.73 -5.74
C GLN A 33 5.74 -13.42 -7.24
N LEU A 34 5.75 -12.13 -7.62
CA LEU A 34 5.90 -11.71 -9.00
C LEU A 34 7.22 -12.23 -9.58
N ARG A 35 8.34 -11.98 -8.91
CA ARG A 35 9.66 -12.41 -9.38
C ARG A 35 9.74 -13.93 -9.54
N ARG A 36 9.20 -14.69 -8.59
CA ARG A 36 9.09 -16.14 -8.68
C ARG A 36 8.26 -16.58 -9.90
N ALA A 37 7.11 -15.95 -10.14
CA ALA A 37 6.27 -16.24 -11.31
C ALA A 37 6.99 -15.97 -12.66
N HIS A 38 7.96 -15.06 -12.65
CA HIS A 38 8.82 -14.72 -13.78
C HIS A 38 10.16 -15.50 -13.83
N GLY A 39 10.42 -16.39 -12.88
CA GLY A 39 11.71 -17.11 -12.79
C GLY A 39 12.90 -16.20 -12.47
N ARG A 40 12.66 -15.02 -11.90
CA ARG A 40 13.69 -14.08 -11.42
C ARG A 40 14.11 -14.46 -9.99
N PRO A 41 15.36 -14.18 -9.59
CA PRO A 41 15.81 -14.37 -8.21
C PRO A 41 15.04 -13.45 -7.25
N ALA A 42 15.08 -13.76 -5.95
CA ALA A 42 14.53 -12.89 -4.90
C ALA A 42 15.11 -11.46 -4.98
N PRO A 43 14.36 -10.44 -4.53
CA PRO A 43 14.84 -9.07 -4.51
C PRO A 43 16.05 -8.92 -3.58
N ALA A 44 17.01 -8.10 -3.99
CA ALA A 44 18.21 -7.80 -3.22
C ALA A 44 18.14 -6.37 -2.67
N ALA A 45 18.29 -6.19 -1.36
CA ALA A 45 18.19 -4.87 -0.71
C ALA A 45 19.19 -3.83 -1.28
N LYS A 46 20.36 -4.29 -1.77
CA LYS A 46 21.38 -3.43 -2.38
C LYS A 46 21.08 -3.04 -3.84
N SER A 47 20.16 -3.75 -4.52
CA SER A 47 19.76 -3.45 -5.90
C SER A 47 18.89 -2.19 -5.95
N ALA A 48 19.35 -1.16 -6.67
CA ALA A 48 18.57 0.06 -6.90
C ALA A 48 17.29 -0.22 -7.71
N GLY A 49 17.37 -1.15 -8.67
CA GLY A 49 16.21 -1.55 -9.47
C GLY A 49 15.14 -2.26 -8.63
N ASP A 50 15.54 -3.13 -7.70
CA ASP A 50 14.59 -3.84 -6.84
C ASP A 50 13.93 -2.87 -5.84
N ARG A 51 14.67 -1.88 -5.34
CA ARG A 51 14.11 -0.80 -4.50
C ARG A 51 13.10 0.04 -5.26
N GLN A 52 13.39 0.39 -6.52
CA GLN A 52 12.46 1.14 -7.36
C GLN A 52 11.19 0.32 -7.68
N GLU A 53 11.35 -0.97 -8.00
CA GLU A 53 10.23 -1.90 -8.24
C GLU A 53 9.34 -2.01 -6.99
N PHE A 54 9.94 -2.15 -5.80
CA PHE A 54 9.23 -2.15 -4.52
C PHE A 54 8.47 -0.85 -4.26
N GLN A 55 9.12 0.31 -4.42
CA GLN A 55 8.47 1.61 -4.23
C GLN A 55 7.29 1.83 -5.19
N GLY A 56 7.41 1.35 -6.43
CA GLY A 56 6.31 1.34 -7.40
C GLY A 56 5.12 0.51 -6.91
N LEU A 57 5.37 -0.69 -6.38
CA LEU A 57 4.32 -1.54 -5.80
C LEU A 57 3.65 -0.91 -4.58
N VAL A 58 4.43 -0.28 -3.69
CA VAL A 58 3.89 0.46 -2.53
C VAL A 58 2.95 1.57 -2.98
N HIS A 59 3.37 2.39 -3.94
CA HIS A 59 2.54 3.47 -4.47
C HIS A 59 1.24 2.94 -5.12
N GLU A 60 1.35 1.93 -5.98
CA GLU A 60 0.19 1.33 -6.64
C GLU A 60 -0.80 0.68 -5.65
N TRP A 61 -0.27 0.00 -4.63
CA TRP A 61 -1.08 -0.61 -3.58
C TRP A 61 -1.82 0.44 -2.74
N LEU A 62 -1.11 1.47 -2.26
CA LEU A 62 -1.72 2.55 -1.48
C LEU A 62 -2.80 3.31 -2.26
N LEU A 63 -2.60 3.55 -3.56
CA LEU A 63 -3.61 4.15 -4.43
C LEU A 63 -4.85 3.25 -4.58
N HIS A 64 -4.64 1.95 -4.82
CA HIS A 64 -5.73 0.99 -4.93
C HIS A 64 -6.54 0.91 -3.63
N LEU A 65 -5.86 0.76 -2.49
CA LEU A 65 -6.44 0.70 -1.17
C LEU A 65 -7.26 1.97 -0.85
N ARG A 66 -6.67 3.15 -1.10
CA ARG A 66 -7.37 4.44 -0.95
C ARG A 66 -8.64 4.49 -1.79
N GLY A 67 -8.56 4.16 -3.07
CA GLY A 67 -9.72 4.21 -3.97
C GLY A 67 -10.85 3.29 -3.50
N ALA A 68 -10.52 2.06 -3.10
CA ALA A 68 -11.49 1.08 -2.63
C ALA A 68 -12.12 1.46 -1.28
N LEU A 69 -11.36 2.07 -0.37
CA LEU A 69 -11.87 2.45 0.96
C LEU A 69 -12.64 3.77 0.97
N LEU A 70 -12.37 4.66 0.02
CA LEU A 70 -13.16 5.88 -0.17
C LEU A 70 -14.52 5.62 -0.81
N ASP A 71 -14.66 4.51 -1.55
CA ASP A 71 -15.93 4.15 -2.16
C ASP A 71 -17.00 3.89 -1.10
N GLY A 72 -18.16 4.54 -1.26
CA GLY A 72 -19.26 4.47 -0.30
C GLY A 72 -19.08 5.24 1.01
N LEU A 73 -17.97 5.97 1.21
CA LEU A 73 -17.83 6.85 2.38
C LEU A 73 -18.68 8.13 2.24
N PRO A 74 -19.27 8.63 3.34
CA PRO A 74 -19.91 9.94 3.35
C PRO A 74 -18.94 11.06 2.93
N PRO A 75 -19.42 12.12 2.23
CA PRO A 75 -18.55 13.20 1.74
C PRO A 75 -17.72 13.89 2.84
N GLU A 76 -18.27 13.97 4.06
CA GLU A 76 -17.59 14.55 5.22
C GLU A 76 -16.35 13.75 5.65
N GLU A 77 -16.41 12.42 5.57
CA GLU A 77 -15.28 11.54 5.88
C GLU A 77 -14.24 11.58 4.76
N VAL A 78 -14.68 11.60 3.49
CA VAL A 78 -13.79 11.80 2.34
C VAL A 78 -13.02 13.12 2.45
N GLN A 79 -13.68 14.18 2.92
CA GLN A 79 -13.04 15.48 3.13
C GLN A 79 -11.99 15.45 4.25
N LYS A 80 -12.22 14.69 5.34
CA LYS A 80 -11.23 14.51 6.42
C LYS A 80 -9.99 13.77 5.92
N VAL A 81 -10.16 12.71 5.15
CA VAL A 81 -9.05 11.97 4.52
C VAL A 81 -8.26 12.90 3.61
N SER A 82 -8.93 13.67 2.76
CA SER A 82 -8.28 14.61 1.84
C SER A 82 -7.47 15.68 2.59
N ARG A 83 -7.99 16.20 3.72
CA ARG A 83 -7.25 17.16 4.56
C ARG A 83 -6.01 16.54 5.22
N ALA A 84 -6.10 15.30 5.68
CA ALA A 84 -4.96 14.58 6.25
C ALA A 84 -3.85 14.39 5.20
N GLU A 85 -4.22 14.04 3.97
CA GLU A 85 -3.30 13.96 2.84
C GLU A 85 -2.64 15.32 2.56
N GLU A 86 -3.44 16.38 2.40
CA GLU A 86 -2.93 17.73 2.13
C GLU A 86 -1.97 18.24 3.21
N ALA A 87 -2.23 17.93 4.48
CA ALA A 87 -1.39 18.33 5.60
C ALA A 87 0.00 17.69 5.59
N ARG A 88 0.15 16.49 5.00
CA ARG A 88 1.42 15.77 4.96
C ARG A 88 2.39 16.30 3.89
N GLY A 89 1.90 17.04 2.90
CA GLY A 89 2.71 17.71 1.88
C GLY A 89 2.69 17.03 0.51
N ARG A 90 3.78 17.19 -0.27
CA ARG A 90 3.84 16.83 -1.70
C ARG A 90 4.34 15.43 -2.00
N GLU A 91 5.03 14.79 -1.04
CA GLU A 91 5.56 13.43 -1.24
C GLU A 91 4.41 12.42 -1.27
N GLU A 92 4.33 11.64 -2.35
CA GLU A 92 3.15 10.80 -2.62
C GLU A 92 2.94 9.70 -1.58
N ILE A 93 3.96 8.94 -1.22
CA ILE A 93 3.84 7.82 -0.28
C ILE A 93 3.45 8.33 1.12
N PRO A 94 4.18 9.28 1.75
CA PRO A 94 3.77 9.83 3.05
C PRO A 94 2.36 10.41 3.02
N ARG A 95 2.00 11.12 1.93
CA ARG A 95 0.65 11.66 1.74
C ARG A 95 -0.41 10.56 1.76
N LEU A 96 -0.22 9.50 0.99
CA LEU A 96 -1.16 8.37 0.94
C LEU A 96 -1.25 7.63 2.28
N LEU A 97 -0.13 7.48 3.00
CA LEU A 97 -0.13 6.89 4.35
C LEU A 97 -0.94 7.73 5.34
N ALA A 98 -0.82 9.06 5.31
CA ALA A 98 -1.65 9.94 6.14
C ALA A 98 -3.15 9.76 5.84
N GLY A 99 -3.51 9.58 4.56
CA GLY A 99 -4.87 9.21 4.16
C GLY A 99 -5.33 7.87 4.74
N GLN A 100 -4.46 6.85 4.77
CA GLN A 100 -4.75 5.55 5.39
C GLN A 100 -4.91 5.64 6.90
N VAL A 101 -4.09 6.44 7.58
CA VAL A 101 -4.24 6.71 9.02
C VAL A 101 -5.61 7.33 9.32
N ALA A 102 -6.03 8.31 8.51
CA ALA A 102 -7.36 8.91 8.64
C ALA A 102 -8.48 7.88 8.40
N LEU A 103 -8.36 7.03 7.38
CA LEU A 103 -9.31 5.95 7.10
C LEU A 103 -9.39 4.93 8.24
N ALA A 104 -8.26 4.52 8.81
CA ALA A 104 -8.20 3.58 9.92
C ALA A 104 -8.88 4.10 11.19
N ARG A 105 -9.01 5.42 11.34
CA ARG A 105 -9.72 6.04 12.47
C ARG A 105 -11.23 6.08 12.32
N VAL A 106 -11.73 6.09 11.07
CA VAL A 106 -13.16 6.26 10.78
C VAL A 106 -13.84 4.96 10.39
N LEU A 107 -13.06 3.98 9.89
CA LEU A 107 -13.54 2.65 9.52
C LEU A 107 -13.24 1.64 10.63
N PRO A 108 -14.26 1.11 11.35
CA PRO A 108 -14.04 0.12 12.41
C PRO A 108 -13.54 -1.23 11.87
N ASP A 109 -13.84 -1.54 10.61
CA ASP A 109 -13.45 -2.75 9.89
C ASP A 109 -12.23 -2.53 8.96
N TYR A 110 -11.48 -1.44 9.17
CA TYR A 110 -10.34 -1.05 8.32
C TYR A 110 -9.37 -2.21 8.08
N TRP A 111 -8.89 -2.88 9.14
CA TRP A 111 -7.90 -3.95 9.02
C TRP A 111 -8.42 -5.17 8.27
N GLN A 112 -9.69 -5.53 8.47
CA GLN A 112 -10.32 -6.61 7.73
C GLN A 112 -10.42 -6.29 6.23
N ARG A 113 -10.78 -5.04 5.88
CA ARG A 113 -10.79 -4.58 4.49
C ARG A 113 -9.39 -4.54 3.90
N PHE A 114 -8.40 -4.06 4.66
CA PHE A 114 -6.99 -4.05 4.27
C PHE A 114 -6.53 -5.45 3.87
N GLU A 115 -6.76 -6.45 4.72
CA GLU A 115 -6.37 -7.84 4.44
C GLU A 115 -7.09 -8.41 3.21
N THR A 116 -8.40 -8.17 3.10
CA THR A 116 -9.22 -8.64 1.97
C THR A 116 -8.74 -8.04 0.65
N LEU A 117 -8.52 -6.72 0.62
CA LEU A 117 -8.02 -6.00 -0.54
C LEU A 117 -6.57 -6.42 -0.87
N SER A 118 -5.74 -6.69 0.14
CA SER A 118 -4.34 -7.14 -0.05
C SER A 118 -4.31 -8.49 -0.77
N ALA A 119 -5.14 -9.45 -0.32
CA ALA A 119 -5.26 -10.75 -0.95
C ALA A 119 -5.75 -10.63 -2.40
N ALA A 120 -6.80 -9.83 -2.64
CA ALA A 120 -7.37 -9.62 -3.98
C ALA A 120 -6.37 -8.94 -4.93
N PHE A 121 -5.68 -7.90 -4.46
CA PHE A 121 -4.69 -7.17 -5.25
C PHE A 121 -3.50 -8.06 -5.63
N THR A 122 -2.96 -8.81 -4.65
CA THR A 122 -1.86 -9.74 -4.88
C THR A 122 -2.25 -10.83 -5.88
N GLN A 123 -3.43 -11.43 -5.72
CA GLN A 123 -3.94 -12.44 -6.64
C GLN A 123 -4.08 -11.88 -8.06
N ALA A 124 -4.69 -10.69 -8.21
CA ALA A 124 -4.86 -10.06 -9.51
C ALA A 124 -3.51 -9.81 -10.21
N ARG A 125 -2.51 -9.33 -9.47
CA ARG A 125 -1.18 -9.05 -10.00
C ARG A 125 -0.43 -10.30 -10.43
N VAL A 126 -0.46 -11.36 -9.63
CA VAL A 126 0.22 -12.62 -9.96
C VAL A 126 -0.47 -13.35 -11.12
N MET A 127 -1.80 -13.28 -11.22
CA MET A 127 -2.57 -13.92 -12.32
C MET A 127 -2.45 -13.16 -13.64
N THR A 128 -2.13 -11.86 -13.61
CA THR A 128 -1.85 -11.06 -14.80
C THR A 128 -0.47 -11.42 -15.37
N ARG A 129 -0.32 -12.67 -15.82
CA ARG A 129 0.88 -13.16 -16.49
C ARG A 129 1.02 -12.42 -17.82
N PRO A 130 2.20 -11.89 -18.19
CA PRO A 130 2.42 -11.53 -19.57
C PRO A 130 2.20 -12.80 -20.39
N ARG A 131 1.33 -12.75 -21.39
CA ARG A 131 1.21 -13.82 -22.37
C ARG A 131 2.63 -14.10 -22.86
N ARG A 132 3.19 -15.26 -22.48
CA ARG A 132 4.37 -15.80 -23.15
C ARG A 132 3.97 -15.89 -24.61
N SER A 133 4.40 -14.94 -25.42
CA SER A 133 4.36 -15.03 -26.86
C SER A 133 5.18 -16.28 -27.18
N ARG A 134 4.48 -17.39 -27.37
CA ARG A 134 5.02 -18.58 -28.02
C ARG A 134 5.27 -18.19 -29.48
N LEU A 135 6.34 -17.44 -29.71
CA LEU A 135 6.98 -17.38 -31.01
C LEU A 135 7.77 -18.67 -31.13
N TRP A 136 7.05 -19.72 -31.56
CA TRP A 136 7.65 -20.91 -32.11
C TRP A 136 8.01 -20.61 -33.56
N PRO A 137 9.27 -20.69 -34.00
CA PRO A 137 9.54 -20.70 -35.42
C PRO A 137 9.34 -22.14 -35.91
N PHE A 138 8.23 -22.37 -36.60
CA PHE A 138 8.20 -23.38 -37.67
C PHE A 138 8.81 -22.71 -38.89
N ARG A 139 10.00 -23.13 -39.31
CA ARG A 139 10.25 -23.94 -40.52
C ARG A 139 11.74 -23.91 -40.88
#